data_AF-A0A377CZB6-F1
#
_entry.id   AF-A0A377CZB6-F1
#
_cell.length_a   1.000
_cell.length_b   1.000
_cell.length_c   1.000
_cell.angle_alpha   90.00
_cell.angle_beta   90.00
_cell.angle_gamma   90.00
#
_symmetry.space_group_name_H-M   'P 1'
#
loop_
_entity.id
_entity.type
_entity.pdbx_description
1 polymer ?
#
loop_
_entity_poly.entity_id
_entity_poly.type
_entity_poly.pdbx_seq_one_letter_code
_entity_poly.pdbx_strand_id
1 'polypeptide(L)' 'MPKSVIIPAGSSAPLAPFVPGTLADGVMYVSGTLAFDQHNNVLFADDPKAQTRHVLETIRKVIETAVARWRM' A
#
# COMPACT_ATOMS: atom_id res chain seq x y z
N MET A 1 -6.28 5.03 20.72
CA MET A 1 -6.69 6.23 19.94
C MET A 1 -7.44 5.79 18.67
N PRO A 2 -8.24 6.64 18.00
CA PRO A 2 -8.81 6.27 16.71
C PRO A 2 -7.68 6.03 15.70
N LYS A 3 -7.82 4.98 14.89
CA LYS A 3 -6.83 4.65 13.86
C LYS A 3 -6.77 5.72 12.77
N SER A 4 -5.60 5.94 12.20
CA SER A 4 -5.41 6.76 11.01
C SER A 4 -5.35 5.91 9.76
N VAL A 5 -6.17 6.23 8.76
CA VAL A 5 -6.13 5.59 7.43
C VAL A 5 -5.02 6.21 6.60
N ILE A 6 -4.20 5.37 5.96
CA ILE A 6 -3.09 5.79 5.09
C ILE A 6 -3.39 5.36 3.66
N ILE A 7 -3.55 6.35 2.78
CA ILE A 7 -3.79 6.17 1.35
C ILE A 7 -2.77 7.03 0.60
N PRO A 8 -1.73 6.41 -0.01
CA PRO A 8 -0.79 7.14 -0.86
C PRO A 8 -1.48 7.85 -2.02
N ALA A 9 -0.96 9.00 -2.42
CA ALA A 9 -1.43 9.71 -3.61
C ALA A 9 -1.35 8.81 -4.85
N GLY A 10 -2.41 8.81 -5.68
CA GLY A 10 -2.49 7.98 -6.88
C GLY A 10 -2.85 6.50 -6.63
N SER A 11 -3.22 6.11 -5.41
CA SER A 11 -3.78 4.79 -5.15
C SER A 11 -5.09 4.58 -5.94
N SER A 12 -5.24 3.42 -6.58
CA SER A 12 -6.47 3.01 -7.25
C SER A 12 -7.52 2.50 -6.25
N ALA A 13 -8.74 2.27 -6.73
CA ALA A 13 -9.78 1.62 -5.93
C ALA A 13 -9.36 0.17 -5.60
N PRO A 14 -9.38 -0.22 -4.31
CA PRO A 14 -8.98 -1.56 -3.89
C PRO A 14 -9.97 -2.63 -4.38
N LEU A 15 -9.47 -3.86 -4.56
CA LEU A 15 -10.26 -5.03 -4.99
C LEU A 15 -11.41 -5.38 -4.03
N ALA A 16 -11.29 -5.00 -2.76
CA ALA A 16 -12.25 -5.31 -1.70
C ALA A 16 -12.30 -4.14 -0.69
N PRO A 17 -13.19 -4.14 0.32
CA PRO A 17 -13.37 -3.00 1.23
C PRO A 17 -12.26 -2.94 2.30
N PHE A 18 -11.06 -2.52 1.88
CA PHE A 18 -9.91 -2.30 2.75
C PHE A 18 -9.18 -1.00 2.38
N VAL A 19 -8.15 -0.63 3.15
CA VAL A 19 -7.28 0.52 2.89
C VAL A 19 -5.83 0.06 2.73
N PRO A 20 -4.96 0.77 1.98
CA PRO A 20 -3.57 0.35 1.79
C PRO A 20 -2.80 0.20 3.10
N GLY A 21 -3.05 1.09 4.07
CA GLY A 21 -2.48 0.94 5.40
C GLY A 21 -3.28 1.64 6.49
N THR A 22 -3.00 1.24 7.73
CA THR A 22 -3.58 1.80 8.95
C THR A 22 -2.47 2.05 9.96
N LEU A 23 -2.42 3.26 10.53
CA LEU A 23 -1.53 3.62 11.62
C LEU A 23 -2.33 3.72 12.92
N ALA A 24 -1.93 2.96 13.94
CA ALA A 24 -2.52 3.03 15.28
C ALA A 24 -1.42 2.82 16.32
N ASP A 25 -1.40 3.70 17.33
CA ASP A 25 -0.51 3.61 18.49
C ASP A 25 0.97 3.39 18.11
N GLY A 26 1.42 4.12 17.07
CA GLY A 26 2.80 4.07 16.57
C GLY A 26 3.15 2.87 15.69
N VAL A 27 2.21 1.94 15.47
CA VAL A 27 2.42 0.74 14.65
C VAL A 27 1.70 0.88 13.31
N MET A 28 2.45 0.67 12.23
CA MET A 28 1.93 0.69 10.87
C MET A 28 1.54 -0.72 10.42
N TYR A 29 0.28 -0.90 10.06
CA TYR A 29 -0.27 -2.13 9.47
C TYR A 29 -0.49 -1.90 7.98
N VAL A 30 0.32 -2.57 7.15
CA VAL A 30 0.19 -2.53 5.68
C VAL A 30 -0.66 -3.72 5.22
N SER A 31 -1.61 -3.47 4.34
CA SER A 31 -2.45 -4.53 3.76
C SER A 31 -1.63 -5.45 2.85
N GLY A 32 -2.13 -6.66 2.64
CA GLY A 32 -1.59 -7.57 1.62
C GLY A 32 -1.54 -6.85 0.27
N THR A 33 -0.36 -6.83 -0.34
CA THR A 33 -0.09 -6.07 -1.56
C THR A 33 0.28 -7.02 -2.68
N LEU A 34 -0.40 -6.91 -3.82
CA LEU A 34 -0.13 -7.66 -5.04
C LEU A 34 0.42 -6.73 -6.12
N ALA A 35 1.05 -7.28 -7.15
CA ALA A 35 1.56 -6.53 -8.29
C ALA A 35 0.42 -6.19 -9.26
N PHE A 36 -0.42 -5.23 -8.89
CA PHE A 36 -1.58 -4.82 -9.67
C PHE A 36 -1.36 -3.52 -10.45
N ASP A 37 -2.02 -3.42 -11.60
CA ASP A 37 -2.24 -2.14 -12.28
C ASP A 37 -3.40 -1.35 -11.63
N GLN A 38 -3.77 -0.21 -12.23
CA GLN A 38 -4.85 0.64 -11.72
C GLN A 38 -6.25 0.00 -11.80
N HIS A 39 -6.40 -1.10 -12.54
CA HIS A 39 -7.65 -1.83 -12.75
C HIS A 39 -7.67 -3.18 -12.02
N ASN A 40 -6.72 -3.43 -11.12
CA ASN A 40 -6.55 -4.68 -10.38
C ASN A 40 -6.18 -5.91 -11.23
N ASN A 41 -5.54 -5.71 -12.40
CA ASN A 41 -4.96 -6.81 -13.17
C ASN A 41 -3.54 -7.12 -12.69
N VAL A 42 -3.17 -8.40 -12.69
CA VAL A 42 -1.80 -8.84 -12.36
C VAL A 42 -0.83 -8.33 -13.42
N LEU A 43 0.20 -7.61 -12.97
CA LEU A 43 1.36 -7.22 -13.77
C LEU A 43 2.43 -8.31 -13.73
N PHE A 44 3.25 -8.39 -14.79
CA PHE A 44 4.44 -9.24 -14.85
C PHE A 44 4.13 -10.74 -14.59
N ALA A 45 3.13 -11.30 -15.30
CA ALA A 45 2.58 -12.64 -15.02
C ALA A 45 3.63 -13.74 -14.83
N ASP A 46 4.71 -13.75 -15.62
CA ASP A 46 5.77 -14.77 -15.59
C ASP A 46 7.08 -14.29 -14.96
N ASP A 47 7.11 -13.09 -14.36
CA ASP A 47 8.31 -12.54 -13.73
C ASP A 47 8.09 -12.26 -12.23
N PRO A 48 8.38 -13.25 -11.35
CA PRO A 48 8.21 -13.08 -9.91
C PRO A 48 9.14 -12.03 -9.30
N LYS A 49 10.29 -11.72 -9.93
CA LYS A 49 11.19 -10.67 -9.44
C LYS A 49 10.60 -9.29 -9.69
N ALA A 50 10.03 -9.07 -10.89
CA ALA A 50 9.35 -7.82 -11.20
C ALA A 50 8.10 -7.62 -10.33
N GLN A 51 7.30 -8.68 -10.11
CA GLN A 51 6.17 -8.62 -9.17
C GLN A 51 6.63 -8.25 -7.76
N THR A 52 7.66 -8.93 -7.25
CA THR A 52 8.19 -8.67 -5.90
C THR A 52 8.66 -7.22 -5.76
N ARG A 53 9.39 -6.70 -6.75
CA ARG A 53 9.83 -5.29 -6.74
C ARG A 53 8.64 -4.34 -6.70
N HIS A 54 7.62 -4.57 -7.54
CA HIS A 54 6.42 -3.74 -7.55
C HIS A 54 5.70 -3.75 -6.21
N VAL A 55 5.54 -4.93 -5.60
CA VAL A 55 4.93 -5.08 -4.26
C VAL A 55 5.70 -4.29 -3.21
N LEU A 56 7.03 -4.43 -3.16
CA LEU A 56 7.88 -3.74 -2.18
C LEU A 56 7.86 -2.22 -2.37
N GLU A 57 7.86 -1.72 -3.62
CA GLU A 57 7.74 -0.28 -3.89
C GLU A 57 6.37 0.28 -3.47
N THR A 58 5.30 -0.50 -3.64
CA THR A 58 3.97 -0.09 -3.18
C THR A 58 3.89 -0.06 -1.65
N ILE A 59 4.42 -1.07 -0.96
CA ILE A 59 4.54 -1.08 0.51
C ILE A 59 5.37 0.11 1.01
N ARG A 60 6.49 0.40 0.34
CA ARG A 60 7.34 1.54 0.66
C ARG A 60 6.57 2.87 0.62
N LYS A 61 5.81 3.12 -0.44
CA LYS A 61 4.98 4.35 -0.56
C LYS A 61 3.96 4.48 0.57
N VAL A 62 3.35 3.37 0.98
CA VAL A 62 2.42 3.34 2.11
C VAL A 62 3.12 3.76 3.41
N ILE A 63 4.32 3.23 3.68
CA ILE A 63 5.10 3.58 4.88
C ILE A 63 5.58 5.04 4.82
N GLU A 64 6.10 5.51 3.69
CA GLU A 64 6.56 6.90 3.51
C GLU A 64 5.42 7.90 3.71
N THR A 65 4.21 7.58 3.22
CA THR A 65 3.01 8.41 3.42
C THR A 65 2.64 8.49 4.91
N ALA A 66 2.75 7.38 5.65
CA ALA A 66 2.50 7.37 7.09
C ALA A 66 3.51 8.23 7.86
N VAL A 67 4.81 8.12 7.52
CA VAL A 67 5.87 8.92 8.14
C VAL A 67 5.68 10.41 7.87
N ALA A 68 5.35 10.78 6.63
CA ALA A 68 5.07 12.17 6.26
C ALA A 68 3.89 12.73 7.07
N ARG A 69 2.83 11.93 7.27
CA ARG A 69 1.68 12.32 8.07
C ARG A 69 1.98 12.45 9.55
N TRP A 70 2.81 11.57 10.12
CA TRP A 70 3.19 11.63 11.54
C TRP A 70 4.03 12.86 11.89
N ARG A 71 4.79 13.39 10.92
CA ARG A 71 5.66 14.56 11.12
C ARG A 71 4.92 15.90 11.04
N MET A 72 3.62 15.90 10.71
CA MET A 72 2.76 17.08 10.71
C MET A 72 1.89 17.11 11.97
#